data_AF-A0A4V1SIN3-F1
#
_entry.id   AF-A0A4V1SIN3-F1
#
_cell.length_a   1.000
_cell.length_b   1.000
_cell.length_c   1.000
_cell.angle_alpha   90.00
_cell.angle_beta   90.00
_cell.angle_gamma   90.00
#
_symmetry.space_group_name_H-M   'P 1'
#
loop_
_entity.id
_entity.type
_entity.pdbx_description
1 polymer ?
#
loop_
_entity_poly.entity_id
_entity_poly.type
_entity_poly.pdbx_seq_one_letter_code
_entity_poly.pdbx_strand_id
1 'polypeptide(L)' 'MTPDPTLTMIWAGLIAFAVAMYVVMDGFDLGIGILFPFFRVGRERDSAMNAIAPVWDGNETWLVLG' A
#
# COMPACT_ATOMS: atom_id res chain seq x y z
N MET A 1 -25.13 22.17 -24.12
CA MET A 1 -23.82 21.87 -23.53
C MET A 1 -23.74 20.36 -23.34
N THR A 2 -22.86 19.67 -24.05
CA THR A 2 -22.47 18.30 -23.68
C THR A 2 -21.50 18.40 -22.51
N PRO A 3 -21.68 17.63 -21.42
CA PRO A 3 -20.72 17.64 -20.31
C PRO A 3 -19.34 17.18 -20.82
N ASP A 4 -18.30 17.94 -20.46
CA ASP A 4 -16.92 17.60 -20.76
C ASP A 4 -16.45 16.46 -19.83
N PRO A 5 -16.11 15.27 -20.35
CA PRO A 5 -15.72 14.13 -19.54
C PRO A 5 -14.30 14.25 -18.98
N THR A 6 -13.52 15.27 -19.38
CA THR A 6 -12.10 15.43 -19.00
C THR A 6 -11.91 15.40 -17.49
N LEU A 7 -12.74 16.13 -16.74
CA LEU A 7 -12.67 16.14 -15.28
C LEU A 7 -12.96 14.75 -14.69
N THR A 8 -13.97 14.05 -15.23
CA THR A 8 -14.31 12.69 -14.80
C THR A 8 -13.18 11.70 -15.07
N MET A 9 -12.54 11.78 -16.23
CA MET A 9 -11.40 10.91 -16.57
C MET A 9 -10.19 11.17 -15.68
N ILE A 10 -9.89 12.44 -15.37
CA ILE A 10 -8.80 12.81 -14.45
C ILE A 10 -9.06 12.21 -13.07
N TRP A 11 -10.26 12.40 -12.51
CA TRP A 11 -10.61 11.84 -11.21
C TRP A 11 -10.63 10.33 -11.19
N ALA A 12 -11.17 9.68 -12.23
CA ALA A 12 -11.13 8.23 -12.36
C ALA A 12 -9.69 7.71 -12.38
N GLY A 13 -8.79 8.38 -13.10
CA GLY A 13 -7.36 8.04 -13.12
C GLY A 13 -6.69 8.20 -11.75
N LEU A 14 -6.97 9.31 -11.05
CA LEU A 14 -6.44 9.54 -9.71
C LEU A 14 -6.92 8.49 -8.70
N ILE A 15 -8.20 8.14 -8.73
CA ILE A 15 -8.77 7.10 -7.86
C ILE A 15 -8.17 5.74 -8.19
N ALA A 16 -8.07 5.38 -9.48
CA ALA A 16 -7.47 4.12 -9.89
C ALA A 16 -6.00 4.02 -9.46
N PHE A 17 -5.24 5.11 -9.61
CA PHE A 17 -3.86 5.18 -9.14
C PHE A 17 -3.75 5.07 -7.61
N ALA A 18 -4.60 5.78 -6.87
CA ALA A 18 -4.62 5.71 -5.41
C ALA A 18 -4.94 4.29 -4.91
N VAL A 19 -5.93 3.62 -5.51
CA VAL A 19 -6.28 2.23 -5.18
C VAL A 19 -5.13 1.28 -5.54
N ALA A 20 -4.50 1.44 -6.70
CA ALA A 20 -3.35 0.61 -7.08
C ALA A 20 -2.19 0.78 -6.10
N MET A 21 -1.87 2.02 -5.71
CA MET A 21 -0.84 2.31 -4.71
C MET A 21 -1.18 1.71 -3.35
N TYR A 22 -2.44 1.82 -2.90
CA TYR A 22 -2.90 1.18 -1.67
C TYR A 22 -2.70 -0.34 -1.71
N VAL A 23 -3.14 -0.99 -2.79
CA VAL A 23 -3.01 -2.46 -2.94
C VAL A 23 -1.54 -2.90 -2.95
N VAL A 24 -0.64 -2.13 -3.59
CA VAL A 24 0.79 -2.44 -3.60
C VAL A 24 1.40 -2.27 -2.21
N MET A 25 1.10 -1.16 -1.54
CA MET A 25 1.67 -0.82 -0.24
C MET A 25 1.18 -1.80 0.85
N ASP A 26 -0.13 -1.98 0.95
CA ASP A 26 -0.78 -2.91 1.89
C ASP A 26 -0.48 -4.38 1.56
N GLY A 27 -0.47 -4.72 0.27
CA GLY A 27 -0.10 -6.07 -0.19
C GLY A 27 1.36 -6.44 0.12
N PHE A 28 2.27 -5.48 0.12
CA PHE A 28 3.66 -5.69 0.53
C PHE A 28 3.77 -5.97 2.04
N ASP A 29 3.12 -5.14 2.87
CA ASP A 29 3.14 -5.29 4.33
C ASP A 29 2.54 -6.63 4.77
N LEU A 30 1.36 -6.96 4.25
CA LEU A 30 0.68 -8.25 4.50
C LEU A 30 1.47 -9.43 3.92
N GLY A 31 2.07 -9.26 2.74
CA GLY A 31 2.89 -10.29 2.10
C GLY A 31 4.13 -10.66 2.93
N ILE A 32 4.84 -9.67 3.46
CA ILE A 32 5.96 -9.90 4.38
C ILE A 32 5.46 -10.53 5.70
N GLY A 33 4.30 -10.10 6.21
CA GLY A 33 3.66 -10.72 7.38
C GLY A 33 3.36 -12.22 7.19
N ILE A 34 2.81 -12.60 6.03
CA ILE A 34 2.54 -14.00 5.67
C ILE A 34 3.84 -14.80 5.54
N LEU A 35 4.89 -14.20 4.97
CA LEU A 35 6.18 -14.84 4.78
C LEU A 35 7.02 -14.89 6.07
N PHE A 36 6.68 -14.10 7.08
CA PHE A 36 7.46 -13.92 8.31
C PHE A 36 7.85 -15.24 9.02
N PRO A 37 6.97 -16.25 9.15
CA PRO A 37 7.33 -17.53 9.79
C PRO A 37 8.45 -18.28 9.05
N PHE A 38 8.61 -18.05 7.74
CA PHE A 38 9.57 -18.74 6.89
C PHE A 38 10.96 -18.09 6.90
N PHE A 39 11.10 -16.85 7.37
CA PHE A 39 12.40 -16.21 7.54
C PHE A 39 13.18 -16.78 8.71
N ARG A 40 14.50 -16.90 8.55
CA ARG A 40 15.41 -17.33 9.62
C ARG A 40 15.45 -16.30 10.73
N VAL A 41 15.48 -16.79 11.97
CA VAL A 41 15.59 -15.96 13.17
C VAL A 41 16.91 -15.17 13.16
N GLY A 42 16.84 -13.89 13.50
CA GLY A 42 17.96 -12.95 13.48
C GLY A 42 17.87 -11.99 12.29
N ARG A 43 19.01 -11.75 11.62
CA ARG A 43 19.15 -10.69 10.59
C ARG A 43 18.10 -10.71 9.49
N GLU A 44 17.61 -11.88 9.07
CA GLU A 44 16.61 -11.97 8.00
C GLU A 44 15.24 -11.41 8.43
N ARG A 45 14.80 -11.74 9.65
CA ARG A 45 13.59 -11.15 10.25
C ARG A 45 13.75 -9.68 10.59
N ASP A 46 14.93 -9.28 11.08
CA ASP A 46 15.22 -7.87 11.38
C ASP A 46 15.20 -7.02 10.10
N SER A 47 15.79 -7.52 9.01
CA SER A 47 15.74 -6.86 7.71
C SER A 47 14.31 -6.79 7.14
N ALA A 48 13.53 -7.86 7.26
CA ALA A 48 12.13 -7.86 6.85
C ALA A 48 11.29 -6.83 7.63
N MET A 49 11.46 -6.77 8.95
CA MET A 49 10.79 -5.78 9.82
C MET A 49 11.22 -4.34 9.52
N ASN A 50 12.52 -4.10 9.31
CA ASN A 50 13.05 -2.77 8.97
C ASN A 50 12.57 -2.26 7.59
N ALA A 51 12.22 -3.17 6.68
CA ALA A 51 11.67 -2.80 5.37
C ALA A 51 10.20 -2.36 5.44
N ILE A 52 9.42 -2.91 6.37
CA ILE A 52 7.99 -2.58 6.56
C ILE A 52 7.81 -1.33 7.42
N ALA A 53 8.62 -1.18 8.48
CA ALA A 53 8.43 -0.17 9.52
C ALA A 53 8.13 1.28 9.03
N PRO A 54 8.82 1.84 8.01
CA PRO A 54 8.53 3.19 7.55
C PRO A 54 7.27 3.31 6.69
N VAL A 55 6.77 2.20 6.14
CA VAL A 55 5.65 2.18 5.18
C VAL A 55 4.33 1.85 5.90
N TRP A 56 4.38 0.94 6.87
CA TRP A 56 3.23 0.45 7.63
C TRP A 56 2.50 1.55 8.41
N ASP A 57 3.21 2.48 9.04
CA ASP A 57 2.61 3.60 9.79
C ASP A 57 1.77 4.53 8.88
N GLY A 58 2.22 4.74 7.65
CA GLY A 58 1.47 5.47 6.64
C GLY A 58 0.23 4.71 6.17
N ASN A 59 0.34 3.39 6.02
CA ASN A 59 -0.76 2.52 5.63
C ASN A 59 -1.88 2.47 6.68
N GLU A 60 -1.53 2.34 7.97
CA GLU A 60 -2.51 2.36 9.07
C GLU A 60 -3.27 3.69 9.10
N THR A 61 -2.57 4.80 8.89
CA THR A 61 -3.20 6.13 8.82
C THR A 61 -4.18 6.23 7.66
N TRP A 62 -3.87 5.62 6.51
CA TRP A 62 -4.73 5.64 5.33
C TRP A 62 -6.00 4.80 5.51
N LEU A 63 -5.89 3.64 6.16
CA LEU A 63 -7.04 2.81 6.57
C LEU A 63 -7.97 3.53 7.55
N VAL A 64 -7.42 4.35 8.45
CA VAL A 64 -8.22 5.13 9.41
C VAL A 64 -8.96 6.29 8.75
N LEU A 65 -8.42 6.84 7.65
CA LEU A 65 -9.00 7.97 6.93
C LEU A 65 -9.99 7.57 5.82
N GLY A 66 -9.92 6.32 5.32
CA GLY A 66 -10.83 5.75 4.32
C GLY A 66 -12.15 5.29 4.91
#